data_AF-A0A7Y4KZU5-F1
#
_entry.id   AF-A0A7Y4KZU5-F1
#
_cell.length_a   1.000
_cell.length_b   1.000
_cell.length_c   1.000
_cell.angle_alpha   90.00
_cell.angle_beta   90.00
_cell.angle_gamma   90.00
#
_symmetry.space_group_name_H-M   'P 1'
#
loop_
_entity.id
_entity.type
_entity.pdbx_description
1 polymer ?
#
loop_
_entity_poly.entity_id
_entity_poly.type
_entity_poly.pdbx_seq_one_letter_code
_entity_poly.pdbx_strand_id
1 'polypeptide(L)'
;MRRRPALLTMVGSLAAVGLAATSAMAAVPSVDTATAPVVSQAVLATDTDGDSLPDSWETNGYDANGDGVIDVNLPAMGADPRKKDLFVEMDYMEGRLATTAALDRIVQVFAQAPVSNPDGTTGIKIHLDAGSARGAAYDLGGGNLVAYDNDLNPSGSQTTAIKNANFAPARKAVFYYMLWADSYDGGCSSGQAFNIPNDTFIVTVGPKCWNATDNINVGTFIHELGHNLGLSHGGSDHVNYKPNYLSVMNYFFQLGGLPKADGTLSFSFSNVAPPALNETSLTEANGLGSSASAFKTSWKCPDGSSRTTTGAASGPIDWNCDGDATDVTAADINDDNVNNTLTTQNNWANIVFGGGAVGQGANVQKRTPAAELREMTHSEWAELQR
;
A
#
# COMPACT_ATOMS: atom_id res chain seq x y z
N MET A 1 21.41 -0.96 26.11
CA MET A 1 20.70 -0.17 27.14
C MET A 1 20.93 1.33 26.92
N ARG A 2 19.95 2.03 26.33
CA ARG A 2 19.90 3.49 26.25
C ARG A 2 18.44 3.89 26.49
N ARG A 3 18.17 4.60 27.59
CA ARG A 3 16.82 5.07 27.98
C ARG A 3 16.39 6.22 27.07
N ARG A 4 15.11 6.25 26.68
CA ARG A 4 14.45 7.39 26.03
C ARG A 4 13.55 8.14 27.04
N PRO A 5 13.37 9.47 26.91
CA PRO A 5 12.67 10.30 27.88
C PRO A 5 11.16 10.41 27.59
N ALA A 6 10.37 10.59 28.65
CA ALA A 6 8.92 10.77 28.60
C ALA A 6 8.53 12.20 28.16
N LEU A 7 7.50 12.32 27.32
CA LEU A 7 6.92 13.58 26.89
C LEU A 7 5.65 13.87 27.71
N LEU A 8 5.59 15.07 28.29
CA LEU A 8 4.52 15.56 29.17
C LEU A 8 3.44 16.28 28.33
N THR A 9 2.19 15.83 28.43
CA THR A 9 1.03 16.47 27.78
C THR A 9 0.45 17.60 28.66
N MET A 10 0.28 18.80 28.10
CA MET A 10 -0.54 19.88 28.68
C MET A 10 -1.88 19.98 27.95
N VAL A 11 -2.96 19.95 28.72
CA VAL A 11 -4.35 20.17 28.26
C VAL A 11 -4.71 21.63 28.51
N GLY A 12 -5.20 22.34 27.49
CA GLY A 12 -5.74 23.70 27.61
C GLY A 12 -7.18 23.75 27.12
N SER A 13 -8.11 24.00 28.05
CA SER A 13 -9.55 24.17 27.81
C SER A 13 -9.87 25.51 27.15
N LEU A 14 -10.78 25.54 26.17
CA LEU A 14 -11.42 26.77 25.68
C LEU A 14 -12.94 26.74 25.90
N ALA A 15 -13.43 27.79 26.54
CA ALA A 15 -14.83 28.03 26.87
C ALA A 15 -15.58 28.69 25.69
N ALA A 16 -16.85 28.32 25.54
CA ALA A 16 -17.78 28.89 24.58
C ALA A 16 -18.44 30.18 25.11
N VAL A 17 -18.59 31.18 24.25
CA VAL A 17 -19.55 32.28 24.42
C VAL A 17 -20.19 32.56 23.06
N GLY A 18 -21.51 32.38 22.97
CA GLY A 18 -22.30 32.80 21.82
C GLY A 18 -22.80 34.24 21.99
N LEU A 19 -23.00 34.93 20.86
CA LEU A 19 -23.90 36.08 20.77
C LEU A 19 -24.41 36.19 19.33
N ALA A 20 -25.73 36.28 19.18
CA ALA A 20 -26.44 36.56 17.93
C ALA A 20 -26.94 38.01 17.94
N ALA A 21 -26.89 38.71 16.79
CA ALA A 21 -27.82 39.77 16.36
C ALA A 21 -27.31 40.40 15.03
N THR A 22 -28.01 40.19 13.92
CA THR A 22 -28.97 41.09 13.23
C THR A 22 -28.38 41.87 12.04
N SER A 23 -29.08 41.72 10.92
CA SER A 23 -28.92 42.29 9.60
C SER A 23 -29.07 43.81 9.53
N ALA A 24 -28.22 44.45 8.72
CA ALA A 24 -28.49 45.74 8.10
C ALA A 24 -27.89 45.76 6.69
N MET A 25 -28.75 45.93 5.69
CA MET A 25 -28.35 46.19 4.30
C MET A 25 -28.00 47.67 4.14
N ALA A 26 -26.82 47.96 3.62
CA ALA A 26 -26.46 49.27 3.09
C ALA A 26 -25.87 49.09 1.69
N ALA A 27 -26.60 49.54 0.68
CA ALA A 27 -26.14 49.63 -0.69
C ALA A 27 -25.23 50.85 -0.86
N VAL A 28 -24.06 50.67 -1.48
CA VAL A 28 -23.12 51.73 -1.88
C VAL A 28 -22.53 51.33 -3.26
N PRO A 29 -22.32 52.28 -4.20
CA PRO A 29 -22.49 52.03 -5.63
C PRO A 29 -21.25 51.48 -6.34
N SER A 30 -21.52 50.92 -7.52
CA SER A 30 -20.60 50.34 -8.48
C SER A 30 -19.44 51.26 -8.85
N VAL A 31 -18.21 50.80 -8.63
CA VAL A 31 -17.00 51.34 -9.27
C VAL A 31 -16.35 50.22 -10.06
N ASP A 32 -16.32 50.42 -11.37
CA ASP A 32 -15.73 49.59 -12.39
C ASP A 32 -14.22 49.49 -12.17
N THR A 33 -13.69 48.30 -11.83
CA THR A 33 -12.26 48.00 -11.92
C THR A 33 -11.99 46.50 -12.11
N ALA A 34 -11.25 46.22 -13.19
CA ALA A 34 -10.42 45.04 -13.44
C ALA A 34 -11.10 43.66 -13.40
N THR A 35 -11.24 43.07 -14.59
CA THR A 35 -11.37 41.63 -14.77
C THR A 35 -10.27 40.91 -14.00
N ALA A 36 -10.62 40.33 -12.86
CA ALA A 36 -9.83 39.28 -12.24
C ALA A 36 -9.66 38.15 -13.27
N PRO A 37 -8.47 37.53 -13.37
CA PRO A 37 -8.35 36.34 -14.20
C PRO A 37 -9.34 35.32 -13.64
N VAL A 38 -10.26 34.87 -14.50
CA VAL A 38 -11.02 33.66 -14.22
C VAL A 38 -9.95 32.59 -14.06
N VAL A 39 -9.66 32.21 -12.83
CA VAL A 39 -9.02 30.93 -12.56
C VAL A 39 -9.97 29.94 -13.21
N SER A 40 -9.57 29.43 -14.37
CA SER A 40 -10.21 28.27 -14.97
C SER A 40 -10.22 27.22 -13.88
N GLN A 41 -11.38 27.05 -13.23
CA GLN A 41 -11.67 25.81 -12.55
C GLN A 41 -11.56 24.79 -13.67
N ALA A 42 -10.41 24.10 -13.73
CA ALA A 42 -10.28 22.91 -14.54
C ALA A 42 -11.53 22.09 -14.24
N VAL A 43 -12.39 21.93 -15.25
CA VAL A 43 -13.47 20.95 -15.17
C VAL A 43 -12.74 19.68 -14.82
N LEU A 44 -12.92 19.17 -13.59
CA LEU A 44 -12.34 17.89 -13.20
C LEU A 44 -12.76 16.92 -14.31
N ALA A 45 -11.77 16.37 -15.01
CA ALA A 45 -12.06 15.45 -16.09
C ALA A 45 -12.87 14.30 -15.49
N THR A 46 -13.92 13.88 -16.20
CA THR A 46 -14.76 12.78 -15.74
C THR A 46 -13.91 11.53 -15.60
N ASP A 47 -14.02 10.88 -14.45
CA ASP A 47 -13.40 9.61 -14.08
C ASP A 47 -14.55 8.80 -13.47
N THR A 48 -15.14 7.93 -14.30
CA THR A 48 -16.41 7.26 -14.06
C THR A 48 -16.28 6.16 -13.02
N ASP A 49 -15.15 5.45 -12.99
CA ASP A 49 -14.91 4.40 -12.00
C ASP A 49 -14.17 4.90 -10.77
N GLY A 50 -13.39 5.99 -10.85
CA GLY A 50 -12.67 6.61 -9.75
C GLY A 50 -11.27 6.05 -9.53
N ASP A 51 -10.57 5.60 -10.57
CA ASP A 51 -9.18 5.10 -10.50
C ASP A 51 -8.12 6.18 -10.76
N SER A 52 -8.54 7.45 -10.82
CA SER A 52 -7.71 8.63 -11.10
C SER A 52 -7.17 8.73 -12.52
N LEU A 53 -7.66 7.89 -13.46
CA LEU A 53 -7.49 8.07 -14.89
C LEU A 53 -8.77 8.70 -15.46
N PRO A 54 -8.66 9.82 -16.22
CA PRO A 54 -9.82 10.37 -16.89
C PRO A 54 -10.40 9.43 -17.95
N ASP A 55 -11.74 9.36 -18.03
CA ASP A 55 -12.48 8.60 -19.06
C ASP A 55 -11.97 8.92 -20.48
N SER A 56 -11.60 10.18 -20.72
CA SER A 56 -11.09 10.61 -22.03
C SER A 56 -9.74 9.98 -22.38
N TRP A 57 -8.89 9.73 -21.38
CA TRP A 57 -7.61 9.05 -21.58
C TRP A 57 -7.84 7.57 -21.83
N GLU A 58 -8.74 6.94 -21.09
CA GLU A 58 -9.04 5.51 -21.22
C GLU A 58 -9.78 5.17 -22.51
N THR A 59 -10.56 6.12 -23.06
CA THR A 59 -11.29 5.93 -24.34
C THR A 59 -10.52 6.38 -25.57
N ASN A 60 -9.69 7.42 -25.49
CA ASN A 60 -9.02 8.00 -26.66
C ASN A 60 -7.49 7.90 -26.63
N GLY A 61 -6.92 7.49 -25.50
CA GLY A 61 -5.50 7.60 -25.21
C GLY A 61 -5.14 8.95 -24.57
N TYR A 62 -3.96 9.00 -23.95
CA TYR A 62 -3.41 10.19 -23.32
C TYR A 62 -2.39 10.86 -24.24
N ASP A 63 -2.70 12.10 -24.63
CA ASP A 63 -1.79 13.06 -25.27
C ASP A 63 -1.22 13.95 -24.16
N ALA A 64 0.05 13.73 -23.81
CA ALA A 64 0.69 14.37 -22.66
C ALA A 64 1.18 15.78 -22.97
N ASN A 65 1.47 16.09 -24.24
CA ASN A 65 2.03 17.37 -24.65
C ASN A 65 1.01 18.28 -25.38
N GLY A 66 -0.17 17.76 -25.71
CA GLY A 66 -1.26 18.47 -26.37
C GLY A 66 -1.02 18.73 -27.87
N ASP A 67 -0.16 17.95 -28.53
CA ASP A 67 0.17 18.11 -29.94
C ASP A 67 -0.79 17.38 -30.90
N GLY A 68 -1.76 16.63 -30.35
CA GLY A 68 -2.74 15.85 -31.08
C GLY A 68 -2.27 14.43 -31.44
N VAL A 69 -1.08 14.02 -31.01
CA VAL A 69 -0.56 12.65 -31.11
C VAL A 69 -0.72 11.96 -29.76
N ILE A 70 -1.26 10.74 -29.76
CA ILE A 70 -1.40 9.95 -28.53
C ILE A 70 -0.02 9.44 -28.09
N ASP A 71 0.42 9.83 -26.90
CA ASP A 71 1.67 9.38 -26.28
C ASP A 71 1.49 8.05 -25.54
N VAL A 72 0.35 7.84 -24.90
CA VAL A 72 0.03 6.60 -24.15
C VAL A 72 -1.34 6.07 -24.57
N ASN A 73 -1.37 4.94 -25.28
CA ASN A 73 -2.58 4.35 -25.82
C ASN A 73 -3.27 3.42 -24.81
N LEU A 74 -3.86 4.00 -23.76
CA LEU A 74 -4.62 3.28 -22.74
C LEU A 74 -5.72 2.35 -23.30
N PRO A 75 -6.53 2.75 -24.30
CA PRO A 75 -7.52 1.84 -24.89
C PRO A 75 -6.88 0.56 -25.46
N ALA A 76 -5.74 0.69 -26.14
CA ALA A 76 -5.02 -0.47 -26.68
C ALA A 76 -4.37 -1.34 -25.60
N MET A 77 -4.07 -0.77 -24.44
CA MET A 77 -3.58 -1.49 -23.26
C MET A 77 -4.70 -2.16 -22.46
N GLY A 78 -5.97 -1.87 -22.78
CA GLY A 78 -7.15 -2.53 -22.19
C GLY A 78 -7.83 -1.76 -21.06
N ALA A 79 -7.54 -0.45 -20.95
CA ALA A 79 -8.24 0.44 -20.02
C ALA A 79 -9.75 0.48 -20.30
N ASP A 80 -10.55 0.67 -19.26
CA ASP A 80 -12.00 0.74 -19.36
C ASP A 80 -12.55 1.73 -18.33
N PRO A 81 -13.17 2.85 -18.76
CA PRO A 81 -13.69 3.88 -17.84
C PRO A 81 -14.72 3.42 -16.81
N ARG A 82 -15.23 2.19 -16.96
CA ARG A 82 -16.19 1.58 -16.05
C ARG A 82 -15.58 0.50 -15.17
N LYS A 83 -14.27 0.28 -15.23
CA LYS A 83 -13.58 -0.75 -14.47
C LYS A 83 -12.14 -0.32 -14.16
N LYS A 84 -11.90 -0.13 -12.86
CA LYS A 84 -10.66 0.40 -12.31
C LYS A 84 -9.43 -0.29 -12.85
N ASP A 85 -8.48 0.53 -13.27
CA ASP A 85 -7.19 0.14 -13.80
C ASP A 85 -6.03 0.61 -12.90
N LEU A 86 -4.93 -0.12 -12.95
CA LEU A 86 -3.64 0.29 -12.38
C LEU A 86 -2.55 -0.07 -13.38
N PHE A 87 -1.74 0.90 -13.78
CA PHE A 87 -0.62 0.67 -14.69
C PHE A 87 0.70 0.67 -13.93
N VAL A 88 1.53 -0.37 -14.10
CA VAL A 88 2.83 -0.48 -13.42
C VAL A 88 3.92 -0.79 -14.43
N GLU A 89 4.88 0.12 -14.56
CA GLU A 89 6.09 -0.13 -15.35
C GLU A 89 7.19 -0.66 -14.45
N MET A 90 7.74 -1.82 -14.83
CA MET A 90 8.70 -2.59 -14.06
C MET A 90 10.04 -2.62 -14.77
N ASP A 91 10.94 -1.74 -14.38
CA ASP A 91 12.35 -1.90 -14.70
C ASP A 91 12.96 -2.98 -13.82
N TYR A 92 14.06 -3.56 -14.27
CA TYR A 92 14.69 -4.67 -13.55
C TYR A 92 16.18 -4.75 -13.80
N MET A 93 16.91 -5.17 -12.77
CA MET A 93 18.30 -5.59 -12.89
C MET A 93 18.37 -7.04 -13.40
N GLU A 94 19.53 -7.40 -13.95
CA GLU A 94 19.76 -8.75 -14.48
C GLU A 94 19.42 -9.84 -13.45
N GLY A 95 18.59 -10.79 -13.86
CA GLY A 95 18.13 -11.90 -13.03
C GLY A 95 17.22 -11.53 -11.86
N ARG A 96 16.80 -10.26 -11.70
CA ARG A 96 15.92 -9.82 -10.60
C ARG A 96 14.44 -9.77 -10.95
N LEU A 97 14.09 -9.65 -12.23
CA LEU A 97 12.70 -9.63 -12.68
C LEU A 97 11.94 -10.89 -12.25
N ALA A 98 10.78 -10.71 -11.60
CA ALA A 98 9.92 -11.81 -11.15
C ALA A 98 9.52 -12.75 -12.30
N THR A 99 9.17 -14.00 -11.99
CA THR A 99 8.72 -14.99 -12.98
C THR A 99 7.35 -14.63 -13.55
N THR A 100 6.97 -15.15 -14.71
CA THR A 100 5.61 -14.97 -15.25
C THR A 100 4.55 -15.49 -14.29
N ALA A 101 4.79 -16.61 -13.61
CA ALA A 101 3.88 -17.15 -12.61
C ALA A 101 3.68 -16.21 -11.40
N ALA A 102 4.73 -15.50 -10.97
CA ALA A 102 4.60 -14.46 -9.95
C ALA A 102 3.78 -13.27 -10.46
N LEU A 103 4.02 -12.81 -11.70
CA LEU A 103 3.24 -11.71 -12.30
C LEU A 103 1.76 -12.10 -12.45
N ASP A 104 1.47 -13.33 -12.91
CA ASP A 104 0.09 -13.84 -13.04
C ASP A 104 -0.64 -13.83 -11.69
N ARG A 105 0.07 -14.18 -10.61
CA ARG A 105 -0.47 -14.14 -9.24
C ARG A 105 -0.75 -12.72 -8.78
N ILE A 106 0.12 -11.75 -9.09
CA ILE A 106 -0.13 -10.33 -8.80
C ILE A 106 -1.40 -9.88 -9.53
N VAL A 107 -1.50 -10.14 -10.84
CA VAL A 107 -2.70 -9.83 -11.63
C VAL A 107 -3.95 -10.46 -11.02
N GLN A 108 -3.88 -11.71 -10.60
CA GLN A 108 -5.00 -12.42 -9.97
C GLN A 108 -5.43 -11.78 -8.64
N VAL A 109 -4.50 -11.31 -7.80
CA VAL A 109 -4.84 -10.68 -6.52
C VAL A 109 -5.69 -9.43 -6.74
N PHE A 110 -5.31 -8.57 -7.68
CA PHE A 110 -6.08 -7.36 -8.00
C PHE A 110 -7.39 -7.68 -8.73
N ALA A 111 -7.39 -8.65 -9.64
CA ALA A 111 -8.61 -9.09 -10.32
C ALA A 111 -9.67 -9.66 -9.36
N GLN A 112 -9.25 -10.21 -8.22
CA GLN A 112 -10.14 -10.73 -7.16
C GLN A 112 -10.43 -9.72 -6.05
N ALA A 113 -9.91 -8.49 -6.15
CA ALA A 113 -10.16 -7.47 -5.15
C ALA A 113 -11.66 -7.19 -5.00
N PRO A 114 -12.20 -7.12 -3.77
CA PRO A 114 -13.62 -6.84 -3.53
C PRO A 114 -13.93 -5.34 -3.69
N VAL A 115 -13.49 -4.76 -4.78
CA VAL A 115 -13.70 -3.35 -5.16
C VAL A 115 -14.74 -3.33 -6.27
N SER A 116 -15.84 -2.61 -6.05
CA SER A 116 -16.95 -2.51 -7.00
C SER A 116 -16.66 -1.55 -8.14
N ASN A 117 -17.15 -1.89 -9.32
CA ASN A 117 -17.01 -1.09 -10.54
C ASN A 117 -18.37 -0.61 -11.06
N PRO A 118 -18.43 0.53 -11.78
CA PRO A 118 -19.65 0.99 -12.46
C PRO A 118 -20.29 -0.04 -13.39
N ASP A 119 -19.50 -0.91 -14.04
CA ASP A 119 -20.01 -2.01 -14.89
C ASP A 119 -20.75 -3.13 -14.13
N GLY A 120 -20.78 -3.08 -12.79
CA GLY A 120 -21.40 -4.07 -11.92
C GLY A 120 -20.49 -5.26 -11.58
N THR A 121 -19.25 -5.28 -12.09
CA THR A 121 -18.24 -6.26 -11.72
C THR A 121 -17.50 -5.84 -10.45
N THR A 122 -16.62 -6.73 -9.96
CA THR A 122 -15.63 -6.42 -8.93
C THR A 122 -14.22 -6.68 -9.46
N GLY A 123 -13.23 -6.15 -8.76
CA GLY A 123 -11.81 -6.33 -9.06
C GLY A 123 -11.19 -5.12 -9.77
N ILE A 124 -9.87 -5.05 -9.72
CA ILE A 124 -9.06 -4.03 -10.38
C ILE A 124 -8.25 -4.73 -11.48
N LYS A 125 -8.20 -4.15 -12.67
CA LYS A 125 -7.28 -4.58 -13.72
C LYS A 125 -5.93 -3.95 -13.49
N ILE A 126 -4.96 -4.73 -13.03
CA ILE A 126 -3.57 -4.28 -12.98
C ILE A 126 -2.85 -4.68 -14.27
N HIS A 127 -2.28 -3.69 -14.94
CA HIS A 127 -1.52 -3.79 -16.18
C HIS A 127 -0.04 -3.69 -15.86
N LEU A 128 0.66 -4.83 -15.93
CA LEU A 128 2.08 -4.92 -15.62
C LEU A 128 2.90 -4.84 -16.90
N ASP A 129 3.91 -3.98 -16.93
CA ASP A 129 4.79 -3.80 -18.07
C ASP A 129 6.25 -4.09 -17.70
N ALA A 130 6.76 -5.22 -18.18
CA ALA A 130 8.16 -5.64 -18.08
C ALA A 130 8.90 -5.52 -19.42
N GLY A 131 8.28 -4.85 -20.40
CA GLY A 131 8.67 -4.88 -21.79
C GLY A 131 8.70 -6.30 -22.35
N SER A 132 9.51 -6.50 -23.40
CA SER A 132 9.62 -7.80 -24.08
C SER A 132 10.12 -8.97 -23.22
N ALA A 133 10.63 -8.72 -22.01
CA ALA A 133 11.27 -9.75 -21.17
C ALA A 133 10.30 -10.76 -20.54
N ARG A 134 8.99 -10.48 -20.53
CA ARG A 134 7.96 -11.41 -20.02
C ARG A 134 6.87 -11.73 -21.06
N GLY A 135 7.18 -11.49 -22.34
CA GLY A 135 6.29 -11.79 -23.45
C GLY A 135 5.14 -10.79 -23.59
N ALA A 136 4.35 -10.96 -24.63
CA ALA A 136 3.36 -9.96 -25.07
C ALA A 136 2.28 -9.62 -24.03
N ALA A 137 2.02 -10.48 -23.04
CA ALA A 137 1.06 -10.20 -21.97
C ALA A 137 1.56 -9.11 -20.99
N TYR A 138 2.87 -8.86 -20.97
CA TYR A 138 3.55 -7.96 -20.05
C TYR A 138 4.43 -6.94 -20.79
N ASP A 139 4.09 -6.64 -22.04
CA ASP A 139 4.82 -5.69 -22.89
C ASP A 139 3.86 -4.60 -23.33
N LEU A 140 3.89 -3.47 -22.61
CA LEU A 140 3.11 -2.26 -22.92
C LEU A 140 4.03 -1.14 -23.46
N GLY A 141 5.20 -1.52 -23.97
CA GLY A 141 6.17 -0.61 -24.59
C GLY A 141 7.11 0.12 -23.63
N GLY A 142 7.12 -0.23 -22.34
CA GLY A 142 8.08 0.23 -21.33
C GLY A 142 8.86 -0.94 -20.75
N GLY A 143 9.38 -0.79 -19.53
CA GLY A 143 10.01 -1.88 -18.75
C GLY A 143 11.36 -2.33 -19.30
N ASN A 144 12.44 -1.89 -18.65
CA ASN A 144 13.79 -1.98 -19.19
C ASN A 144 14.72 -2.81 -18.30
N LEU A 145 15.65 -3.53 -18.94
CA LEU A 145 16.84 -4.03 -18.26
C LEU A 145 17.75 -2.84 -17.94
N VAL A 146 18.01 -2.61 -16.66
CA VAL A 146 18.91 -1.54 -16.19
C VAL A 146 20.24 -2.12 -15.71
N ALA A 147 21.25 -1.24 -15.55
CA ALA A 147 22.55 -1.64 -15.04
C ALA A 147 22.42 -2.28 -13.64
N TYR A 148 23.11 -3.39 -13.44
CA TYR A 148 23.12 -4.08 -12.15
C TYR A 148 23.86 -3.26 -11.11
N ASP A 149 23.18 -2.97 -10.00
CA ASP A 149 23.77 -2.41 -8.79
C ASP A 149 23.39 -3.31 -7.62
N ASN A 150 24.39 -3.88 -6.94
CA ASN A 150 24.14 -4.77 -5.81
C ASN A 150 23.77 -4.02 -4.52
N ASP A 151 23.79 -2.68 -4.53
CA ASP A 151 23.40 -1.84 -3.41
C ASP A 151 22.99 -0.43 -3.86
N LEU A 152 21.68 -0.21 -4.05
CA LEU A 152 21.19 1.12 -4.38
C LEU A 152 21.44 2.10 -3.22
N ASN A 153 22.46 2.95 -3.34
CA ASN A 153 22.98 3.72 -2.21
C ASN A 153 23.51 5.12 -2.62
N PRO A 154 22.79 6.21 -2.31
CA PRO A 154 21.51 6.25 -1.61
C PRO A 154 20.33 5.75 -2.47
N SER A 155 19.46 4.95 -1.87
CA SER A 155 18.33 4.27 -2.53
C SER A 155 17.45 5.23 -3.33
N GLY A 156 17.00 6.31 -2.71
CA GLY A 156 16.08 7.28 -3.34
C GLY A 156 16.70 8.02 -4.53
N SER A 157 17.95 8.49 -4.42
CA SER A 157 18.58 9.26 -5.50
C SER A 157 18.96 8.37 -6.68
N GLN A 158 19.45 7.16 -6.43
CA GLN A 158 19.77 6.23 -7.49
C GLN A 158 18.52 5.68 -8.19
N THR A 159 17.47 5.32 -7.44
CA THR A 159 16.17 4.92 -8.03
C THR A 159 15.59 6.04 -8.89
N THR A 160 15.66 7.29 -8.42
CA THR A 160 15.22 8.45 -9.21
C THR A 160 16.04 8.64 -10.48
N ALA A 161 17.35 8.42 -10.43
CA ALA A 161 18.22 8.52 -11.61
C ALA A 161 17.89 7.43 -12.64
N ILE A 162 17.66 6.19 -12.19
CA ILE A 162 17.25 5.06 -13.04
C ILE A 162 15.88 5.37 -13.67
N LYS A 163 14.88 5.77 -12.87
CA LYS A 163 13.56 6.19 -13.36
C LYS A 163 13.68 7.28 -14.42
N ASN A 164 14.43 8.35 -14.17
CA ASN A 164 14.57 9.45 -15.14
C ASN A 164 15.27 9.03 -16.45
N ALA A 165 16.11 8.01 -16.42
CA ALA A 165 16.82 7.53 -17.61
C ALA A 165 16.00 6.55 -18.45
N ASN A 166 15.07 5.80 -17.84
CA ASN A 166 14.38 4.67 -18.47
C ASN A 166 12.87 4.83 -18.58
N PHE A 167 12.26 5.73 -17.80
CA PHE A 167 10.82 5.95 -17.76
C PHE A 167 10.42 7.19 -18.55
N ALA A 168 9.65 6.99 -19.62
CA ALA A 168 9.23 8.08 -20.50
C ALA A 168 8.38 9.12 -19.73
N PRO A 169 8.67 10.44 -19.85
CA PRO A 169 7.93 11.48 -19.12
C PRO A 169 6.41 11.45 -19.32
N ALA A 170 5.94 11.11 -20.52
CA ALA A 170 4.50 10.99 -20.83
C ALA A 170 3.79 9.89 -20.03
N ARG A 171 4.51 8.90 -19.51
CA ARG A 171 3.95 7.78 -18.75
C ARG A 171 3.76 8.12 -17.26
N LYS A 172 4.37 9.21 -16.76
CA LYS A 172 4.35 9.58 -15.33
C LYS A 172 2.96 9.82 -14.75
N ALA A 173 2.03 10.32 -15.55
CA ALA A 173 0.65 10.58 -15.12
C ALA A 173 -0.20 9.31 -15.01
N VAL A 174 0.27 8.18 -15.55
CA VAL A 174 -0.51 6.95 -15.74
C VAL A 174 0.12 5.77 -14.99
N PHE A 175 1.42 5.56 -15.14
CA PHE A 175 2.13 4.40 -14.63
C PHE A 175 2.77 4.68 -13.27
N TYR A 176 2.50 3.80 -12.31
CA TYR A 176 3.39 3.61 -11.17
C TYR A 176 4.70 3.01 -11.68
N TYR A 177 5.83 3.56 -11.24
CA TYR A 177 7.15 3.06 -11.60
C TYR A 177 7.67 2.13 -10.51
N MET A 178 8.28 1.01 -10.90
CA MET A 178 8.99 0.18 -9.95
C MET A 178 10.26 -0.44 -10.51
N LEU A 179 11.17 -0.78 -9.61
CA LEU A 179 12.45 -1.41 -9.93
C LEU A 179 12.64 -2.72 -9.16
N TRP A 180 12.84 -3.82 -9.89
CA TRP A 180 13.37 -5.08 -9.34
C TRP A 180 14.90 -4.99 -9.21
N ALA A 181 15.39 -4.82 -7.98
CA ALA A 181 16.80 -4.59 -7.65
C ALA A 181 17.36 -5.62 -6.66
N ASP A 182 18.64 -5.49 -6.29
CA ASP A 182 19.31 -6.42 -5.37
C ASP A 182 19.09 -6.06 -3.89
N SER A 183 19.67 -4.94 -3.45
CA SER A 183 19.54 -4.38 -2.10
C SER A 183 19.60 -2.85 -2.14
N TYR A 184 19.49 -2.21 -0.98
CA TYR A 184 19.64 -0.75 -0.88
C TYR A 184 20.20 -0.28 0.46
N ASP A 185 20.82 0.91 0.46
CA ASP A 185 21.37 1.62 1.63
C ASP A 185 22.23 0.76 2.57
N GLY A 186 22.94 -0.24 2.02
CA GLY A 186 23.77 -1.18 2.79
C GLY A 186 22.98 -2.21 3.61
N GLY A 187 21.65 -2.20 3.51
CA GLY A 187 20.73 -3.06 4.25
C GLY A 187 20.25 -4.29 3.47
N CYS A 188 19.41 -5.08 4.13
CA CYS A 188 18.77 -6.28 3.59
C CYS A 188 17.24 -6.20 3.74
N SER A 189 16.65 -5.04 3.47
CA SER A 189 15.19 -4.89 3.42
C SER A 189 14.62 -5.48 2.12
N SER A 190 13.39 -6.00 2.18
CA SER A 190 12.74 -6.60 1.00
C SER A 190 12.32 -5.57 -0.05
N GLY A 191 11.99 -4.34 0.32
CA GLY A 191 11.52 -3.32 -0.60
C GLY A 191 11.49 -1.94 0.05
N GLN A 192 11.03 -0.93 -0.70
CA GLN A 192 10.74 0.41 -0.18
C GLN A 192 9.86 1.25 -1.13
N ALA A 193 8.85 1.92 -0.61
CA ALA A 193 7.95 2.82 -1.37
C ALA A 193 8.29 4.33 -1.27
N PHE A 194 9.27 4.71 -0.45
CA PHE A 194 9.78 6.08 -0.25
C PHE A 194 8.80 7.13 0.32
N ASN A 195 7.49 6.97 0.12
CA ASN A 195 6.41 7.82 0.64
C ASN A 195 5.06 7.07 0.58
N ILE A 196 4.04 7.51 1.31
CA ILE A 196 2.67 6.94 1.31
C ILE A 196 1.64 8.08 1.17
N PRO A 197 0.78 8.11 0.13
CA PRO A 197 0.93 7.40 -1.14
C PRO A 197 2.12 7.94 -1.96
N ASN A 198 2.49 7.23 -3.02
CA ASN A 198 3.57 7.59 -3.93
C ASN A 198 3.39 6.94 -5.31
N ASP A 199 4.25 7.27 -6.27
CA ASP A 199 4.25 6.70 -7.63
C ASP A 199 5.41 5.74 -7.90
N THR A 200 6.27 5.49 -6.90
CA THR A 200 7.57 4.83 -7.10
C THR A 200 7.88 3.90 -5.94
N PHE A 201 8.29 2.67 -6.26
CA PHE A 201 8.77 1.73 -5.26
C PHE A 201 9.88 0.82 -5.80
N ILE A 202 10.60 0.14 -4.91
CA ILE A 202 11.60 -0.87 -5.26
C ILE A 202 11.30 -2.19 -4.57
N VAL A 203 11.60 -3.29 -5.25
CA VAL A 203 11.66 -4.62 -4.66
C VAL A 203 13.11 -5.10 -4.68
N THR A 204 13.68 -5.33 -3.51
CA THR A 204 15.11 -5.58 -3.26
C THR A 204 15.35 -6.89 -2.53
N VAL A 205 14.82 -7.97 -3.11
CA VAL A 205 14.98 -9.34 -2.61
C VAL A 205 16.07 -10.09 -3.39
N GLY A 206 17.17 -9.39 -3.68
CA GLY A 206 18.28 -9.93 -4.46
C GLY A 206 19.25 -10.83 -3.70
N PRO A 207 20.19 -11.45 -4.44
CA PRO A 207 21.07 -12.50 -3.94
C PRO A 207 22.07 -12.02 -2.89
N LYS A 208 22.27 -10.71 -2.72
CA LYS A 208 23.14 -10.19 -1.66
C LYS A 208 22.65 -10.61 -0.27
N CYS A 209 21.33 -10.68 -0.09
CA CYS A 209 20.72 -10.98 1.20
C CYS A 209 19.68 -12.11 1.15
N TRP A 210 19.11 -12.38 -0.02
CA TRP A 210 17.91 -13.20 -0.15
C TRP A 210 18.10 -14.34 -1.15
N ASN A 211 17.41 -15.45 -0.88
CA ASN A 211 17.10 -16.45 -1.90
C ASN A 211 15.59 -16.39 -2.19
N ALA A 212 15.18 -15.34 -2.91
CA ALA A 212 13.77 -15.01 -3.08
C ALA A 212 13.01 -16.09 -3.84
N THR A 213 11.85 -16.47 -3.30
CA THR A 213 10.86 -17.29 -3.98
C THR A 213 9.80 -16.42 -4.64
N ASP A 214 8.93 -17.00 -5.47
CA ASP A 214 7.78 -16.28 -6.00
C ASP A 214 6.86 -15.72 -4.89
N ASN A 215 6.75 -16.40 -3.74
CA ASN A 215 5.99 -15.86 -2.60
C ASN A 215 6.58 -14.55 -2.07
N ILE A 216 7.90 -14.51 -1.93
CA ILE A 216 8.62 -13.31 -1.50
C ILE A 216 8.43 -12.19 -2.53
N ASN A 217 8.62 -12.48 -3.83
CA ASN A 217 8.43 -11.48 -4.89
C ASN A 217 6.99 -10.93 -4.94
N VAL A 218 5.99 -11.81 -4.92
CA VAL A 218 4.56 -11.43 -4.97
C VAL A 218 4.19 -10.62 -3.73
N GLY A 219 4.56 -11.11 -2.55
CA GLY A 219 4.26 -10.47 -1.28
C GLY A 219 4.88 -9.09 -1.17
N THR A 220 6.17 -8.96 -1.48
CA THR A 220 6.85 -7.67 -1.46
C THR A 220 6.27 -6.72 -2.52
N PHE A 221 6.06 -7.15 -3.77
CA PHE A 221 5.48 -6.28 -4.78
C PHE A 221 4.13 -5.71 -4.35
N ILE A 222 3.22 -6.55 -3.85
CA ILE A 222 1.89 -6.11 -3.44
C ILE A 222 1.97 -5.21 -2.20
N HIS A 223 2.88 -5.51 -1.27
CA HIS A 223 3.14 -4.68 -0.10
C HIS A 223 3.59 -3.27 -0.47
N GLU A 224 4.63 -3.15 -1.29
CA GLU A 224 5.19 -1.87 -1.70
C GLU A 224 4.22 -1.08 -2.60
N LEU A 225 3.49 -1.76 -3.49
CA LEU A 225 2.41 -1.12 -4.23
C LEU A 225 1.28 -0.67 -3.29
N GLY A 226 1.01 -1.41 -2.21
CA GLY A 226 0.06 -1.01 -1.17
C GLY A 226 0.44 0.33 -0.52
N HIS A 227 1.72 0.56 -0.25
CA HIS A 227 2.21 1.87 0.20
C HIS A 227 1.98 2.97 -0.82
N ASN A 228 2.23 2.69 -2.10
CA ASN A 228 1.91 3.65 -3.17
C ASN A 228 0.42 3.96 -3.27
N LEU A 229 -0.44 3.00 -2.91
CA LEU A 229 -1.90 3.13 -2.82
C LEU A 229 -2.37 3.63 -1.43
N GLY A 230 -1.48 4.18 -0.60
CA GLY A 230 -1.86 4.85 0.65
C GLY A 230 -1.98 3.94 1.88
N LEU A 231 -1.64 2.66 1.78
CA LEU A 231 -1.76 1.73 2.91
C LEU A 231 -0.54 1.78 3.83
N SER A 232 -0.76 1.50 5.12
CA SER A 232 0.28 1.46 6.16
C SER A 232 0.34 0.10 6.83
N HIS A 233 1.45 -0.22 7.49
CA HIS A 233 1.72 -1.55 8.06
C HIS A 233 0.73 -2.02 9.13
N GLY A 234 0.05 -1.10 9.82
CA GLY A 234 -0.96 -1.38 10.84
C GLY A 234 -2.39 -1.18 10.36
N GLY A 235 -2.59 -1.01 9.05
CA GLY A 235 -3.87 -0.66 8.44
C GLY A 235 -4.13 0.83 8.58
N SER A 236 -4.61 1.26 9.74
CA SER A 236 -4.96 2.65 10.05
C SER A 236 -3.78 3.50 10.57
N ASP A 237 -2.63 2.86 10.78
CA ASP A 237 -1.41 3.45 11.33
C ASP A 237 -0.19 2.60 10.93
N HIS A 238 0.98 2.90 11.49
CA HIS A 238 2.26 2.23 11.19
C HIS A 238 2.66 1.17 12.23
N VAL A 239 1.77 0.78 13.15
CA VAL A 239 2.06 -0.22 14.18
C VAL A 239 2.07 -1.60 13.53
N ASN A 240 3.22 -2.28 13.63
CA ASN A 240 3.46 -3.59 13.04
C ASN A 240 2.83 -4.74 13.85
N TYR A 241 2.81 -5.93 13.25
CA TYR A 241 2.52 -7.20 13.91
C TYR A 241 1.16 -7.27 14.61
N LYS A 242 0.16 -6.51 14.17
CA LYS A 242 -1.18 -6.56 14.75
C LYS A 242 -1.88 -7.88 14.38
N PRO A 243 -2.27 -8.73 15.34
CA PRO A 243 -2.93 -10.00 15.00
C PRO A 243 -4.30 -9.82 14.35
N ASN A 244 -4.98 -8.69 14.58
CA ASN A 244 -6.25 -8.37 13.91
C ASN A 244 -6.09 -7.71 12.54
N TYR A 245 -4.86 -7.56 12.03
CA TYR A 245 -4.61 -7.01 10.69
C TYR A 245 -4.24 -8.08 9.68
N LEU A 246 -5.27 -8.64 9.05
CA LEU A 246 -5.20 -9.78 8.14
C LEU A 246 -4.87 -9.35 6.71
N SER A 247 -3.65 -8.85 6.50
CA SER A 247 -3.21 -8.23 5.24
C SER A 247 -1.75 -8.55 4.93
N VAL A 248 -1.38 -8.58 3.64
CA VAL A 248 0.04 -8.61 3.22
C VAL A 248 0.84 -7.38 3.69
N MET A 249 0.16 -6.30 4.06
CA MET A 249 0.79 -5.13 4.71
C MET A 249 1.30 -5.42 6.12
N ASN A 250 0.82 -6.50 6.76
CA ASN A 250 1.28 -6.91 8.08
C ASN A 250 2.52 -7.81 7.95
N TYR A 251 3.53 -7.52 8.77
CA TYR A 251 4.83 -8.20 8.73
C TYR A 251 4.76 -9.69 9.03
N PHE A 252 3.77 -10.16 9.77
CA PHE A 252 3.56 -11.61 9.91
C PHE A 252 3.31 -12.32 8.56
N PHE A 253 2.78 -11.61 7.57
CA PHE A 253 2.21 -12.20 6.36
C PHE A 253 2.85 -11.69 5.07
N GLN A 254 3.62 -10.60 5.10
CA GLN A 254 4.21 -9.98 3.91
C GLN A 254 4.94 -10.98 3.01
N LEU A 255 5.89 -11.76 3.56
CA LEU A 255 6.75 -12.64 2.75
C LEU A 255 6.23 -14.08 2.68
N GLY A 256 5.58 -14.55 3.75
CA GLY A 256 5.06 -15.92 3.86
C GLY A 256 3.63 -16.10 3.32
N GLY A 257 2.90 -15.00 3.12
CA GLY A 257 1.47 -15.00 2.85
C GLY A 257 0.63 -15.13 4.12
N LEU A 258 -0.58 -14.58 4.08
CA LEU A 258 -1.59 -14.72 5.13
C LEU A 258 -2.21 -16.13 5.05
N PRO A 259 -2.05 -16.97 6.07
CA PRO A 259 -2.65 -18.30 6.07
C PRO A 259 -4.18 -18.22 6.15
N LYS A 260 -4.85 -18.98 5.29
CA LYS A 260 -6.30 -19.16 5.29
C LYS A 260 -6.70 -20.42 6.06
N ALA A 261 -7.93 -20.44 6.54
CA ALA A 261 -8.49 -21.59 7.26
C ALA A 261 -8.59 -22.85 6.38
N ASP A 262 -8.68 -22.68 5.04
CA ASP A 262 -8.67 -23.76 4.05
C ASP A 262 -7.28 -24.34 3.75
N GLY A 263 -6.22 -23.82 4.40
CA GLY A 263 -4.83 -24.24 4.21
C GLY A 263 -4.10 -23.54 3.07
N THR A 264 -4.76 -22.66 2.31
CA THR A 264 -4.10 -21.84 1.28
C THR A 264 -3.45 -20.59 1.88
N LEU A 265 -2.62 -19.91 1.08
CA LEU A 265 -1.98 -18.65 1.44
C LEU A 265 -2.58 -17.53 0.60
N SER A 266 -2.87 -16.39 1.23
CA SER A 266 -3.32 -15.16 0.58
C SER A 266 -2.21 -14.11 0.59
N PHE A 267 -1.99 -13.45 -0.54
CA PHE A 267 -1.09 -12.29 -0.65
C PHE A 267 -1.88 -11.00 -0.90
N SER A 268 -3.18 -11.00 -0.58
CA SER A 268 -4.08 -9.87 -0.78
C SER A 268 -4.03 -8.87 0.39
N PHE A 269 -4.53 -7.65 0.16
CA PHE A 269 -4.84 -6.75 1.26
C PHE A 269 -6.05 -7.24 2.07
N SER A 270 -6.20 -6.76 3.30
CA SER A 270 -7.37 -7.11 4.12
C SER A 270 -8.66 -6.60 3.46
N ASN A 271 -9.65 -7.47 3.34
CA ASN A 271 -11.03 -7.12 2.99
C ASN A 271 -11.97 -7.07 4.20
N VAL A 272 -11.42 -7.16 5.41
CA VAL A 272 -12.15 -7.22 6.67
C VAL A 272 -11.55 -6.25 7.69
N ALA A 273 -12.34 -5.88 8.69
CA ALA A 273 -11.87 -5.15 9.86
C ALA A 273 -12.37 -5.89 11.12
N PRO A 274 -11.61 -6.88 11.62
CA PRO A 274 -11.91 -7.53 12.89
C PRO A 274 -11.96 -6.52 14.06
N PRO A 275 -12.59 -6.85 15.20
CA PRO A 275 -12.67 -5.97 16.35
C PRO A 275 -11.30 -5.49 16.84
N ALA A 276 -11.29 -4.32 17.49
CA ALA A 276 -10.10 -3.82 18.16
C ALA A 276 -9.70 -4.75 19.31
N LEU A 277 -8.39 -4.98 19.48
CA LEU A 277 -7.83 -5.80 20.55
C LEU A 277 -7.26 -4.88 21.62
N ASN A 278 -7.77 -4.97 22.85
CA ASN A 278 -7.21 -4.23 23.99
C ASN A 278 -6.24 -5.13 24.75
N GLU A 279 -4.94 -4.89 24.60
CA GLU A 279 -3.84 -5.67 25.17
C GLU A 279 -3.76 -5.63 26.71
N THR A 280 -4.55 -4.77 27.34
CA THR A 280 -4.72 -4.77 28.80
C THR A 280 -5.86 -5.67 29.28
N SER A 281 -6.70 -6.17 28.36
CA SER A 281 -7.91 -6.94 28.66
C SER A 281 -8.39 -7.73 27.43
N LEU A 282 -7.55 -8.61 26.91
CA LEU A 282 -7.84 -9.49 25.77
C LEU A 282 -8.76 -10.62 26.21
N THR A 283 -9.89 -10.81 25.53
CA THR A 283 -10.78 -11.95 25.78
C THR A 283 -10.47 -13.09 24.82
N GLU A 284 -9.83 -14.14 25.31
CA GLU A 284 -9.28 -15.23 24.49
C GLU A 284 -10.37 -16.02 23.77
N ALA A 285 -11.48 -16.31 24.46
CA ALA A 285 -12.61 -17.06 23.93
C ALA A 285 -13.26 -16.43 22.68
N ASN A 286 -13.04 -15.14 22.45
CA ASN A 286 -13.64 -14.41 21.32
C ASN A 286 -12.80 -14.46 20.03
N GLY A 287 -11.48 -14.70 20.14
CA GLY A 287 -10.55 -14.53 19.03
C GLY A 287 -10.72 -13.19 18.31
N LEU A 288 -10.77 -13.24 16.98
CA LEU A 288 -11.01 -12.10 16.10
C LEU A 288 -12.46 -11.97 15.60
N GLY A 289 -13.38 -12.80 16.09
CA GLY A 289 -14.78 -12.78 15.65
C GLY A 289 -15.02 -13.25 14.21
N SER A 290 -16.29 -13.27 13.79
CA SER A 290 -16.75 -13.97 12.58
C SER A 290 -16.17 -13.46 11.26
N SER A 291 -15.78 -12.17 11.18
CA SER A 291 -15.16 -11.59 9.99
C SER A 291 -13.80 -12.24 9.67
N ALA A 292 -13.13 -12.82 10.66
CA ALA A 292 -11.85 -13.52 10.49
C ALA A 292 -12.00 -15.02 10.19
N SER A 293 -13.22 -15.53 9.96
CA SER A 293 -13.48 -16.97 9.82
C SER A 293 -12.78 -17.65 8.63
N ALA A 294 -12.46 -16.90 7.58
CA ALA A 294 -11.72 -17.41 6.43
C ALA A 294 -10.20 -17.46 6.64
N PHE A 295 -9.69 -16.87 7.71
CA PHE A 295 -8.28 -16.61 7.92
C PHE A 295 -7.77 -17.26 9.19
N LYS A 296 -6.47 -17.51 9.22
CA LYS A 296 -5.70 -17.71 10.45
C LYS A 296 -5.02 -16.39 10.82
N THR A 297 -4.46 -16.30 12.01
CA THR A 297 -3.64 -15.16 12.40
C THR A 297 -2.42 -15.59 13.19
N SER A 298 -1.43 -14.70 13.27
CA SER A 298 -0.22 -14.85 14.07
C SER A 298 -0.14 -13.75 15.13
N TRP A 299 0.48 -14.07 16.26
CA TRP A 299 0.71 -13.14 17.36
C TRP A 299 2.02 -13.44 18.09
N LYS A 300 2.48 -12.47 18.88
CA LYS A 300 3.65 -12.60 19.76
C LYS A 300 3.22 -13.10 21.12
N CYS A 301 3.99 -14.03 21.67
CA CYS A 301 3.85 -14.53 23.03
C CYS A 301 4.75 -13.76 23.99
N PRO A 302 4.41 -13.70 25.29
CA PRO A 302 5.27 -13.09 26.31
C PRO A 302 6.67 -13.70 26.44
N ASP A 303 6.88 -14.93 25.95
CA ASP A 303 8.18 -15.60 25.90
C ASP A 303 9.06 -15.20 24.69
N GLY A 304 8.56 -14.29 23.83
CA GLY A 304 9.20 -13.82 22.61
C GLY A 304 8.96 -14.69 21.39
N SER A 305 8.29 -15.85 21.53
CA SER A 305 7.94 -16.70 20.40
C SER A 305 6.77 -16.11 19.60
N SER A 306 6.61 -16.55 18.35
CA SER A 306 5.44 -16.27 17.54
C SER A 306 4.58 -17.53 17.43
N ARG A 307 3.26 -17.37 17.57
CA ARG A 307 2.28 -18.43 17.35
C ARG A 307 1.37 -18.10 16.19
N THR A 308 0.79 -19.12 15.58
CA THR A 308 -0.24 -19.01 14.55
C THR A 308 -1.42 -19.90 14.92
N THR A 309 -2.64 -19.45 14.65
CA THR A 309 -3.83 -20.22 15.00
C THR A 309 -3.87 -21.54 14.23
N THR A 310 -4.25 -22.63 14.91
CA THR A 310 -4.38 -23.95 14.26
C THR A 310 -5.61 -24.01 13.37
N GLY A 311 -6.70 -23.34 13.77
CA GLY A 311 -7.94 -23.14 13.01
C GLY A 311 -8.19 -21.68 12.65
N ALA A 312 -9.42 -21.37 12.26
CA ALA A 312 -9.83 -20.00 11.92
C ALA A 312 -9.64 -19.04 13.10
N ALA A 313 -9.14 -17.84 12.81
CA ALA A 313 -8.87 -16.80 13.79
C ALA A 313 -10.15 -16.22 14.41
N SER A 314 -11.34 -16.59 13.91
CA SER A 314 -12.61 -16.31 14.55
C SER A 314 -12.90 -17.12 15.81
N GLY A 315 -12.17 -18.22 16.04
CA GLY A 315 -12.28 -19.05 17.24
C GLY A 315 -11.38 -18.57 18.38
N PRO A 316 -11.41 -19.24 19.54
CA PRO A 316 -10.58 -18.88 20.70
C PRO A 316 -9.08 -18.82 20.37
N ILE A 317 -8.38 -17.82 20.92
CA ILE A 317 -6.93 -17.61 20.75
C ILE A 317 -6.31 -17.41 22.13
N ASP A 318 -5.32 -18.26 22.45
CA ASP A 318 -4.44 -18.20 23.63
C ASP A 318 -3.48 -17.01 23.48
N TRP A 319 -3.90 -15.82 23.90
CA TRP A 319 -3.19 -14.57 23.65
C TRP A 319 -1.94 -14.45 24.52
N ASN A 320 -2.00 -14.94 25.76
CA ASN A 320 -0.87 -14.90 26.70
C ASN A 320 0.04 -16.14 26.62
N CYS A 321 -0.33 -17.12 25.79
CA CYS A 321 0.43 -18.32 25.49
C CYS A 321 0.60 -19.29 26.67
N ASP A 322 -0.31 -19.27 27.65
CA ASP A 322 -0.22 -20.07 28.87
C ASP A 322 -0.75 -21.51 28.75
N GLY A 323 -1.34 -21.84 27.59
CA GLY A 323 -1.74 -23.20 27.24
C GLY A 323 -3.25 -23.42 27.17
N ASP A 324 -4.07 -22.41 27.47
CA ASP A 324 -5.49 -22.43 27.17
C ASP A 324 -5.99 -21.11 26.57
N ALA A 325 -7.30 -20.99 26.31
CA ALA A 325 -7.88 -19.82 25.64
C ALA A 325 -9.20 -19.42 26.34
N THR A 326 -9.20 -19.45 27.66
CA THR A 326 -10.40 -19.30 28.48
C THR A 326 -10.47 -17.98 29.25
N ASP A 327 -9.38 -17.21 29.25
CA ASP A 327 -9.22 -16.09 30.16
C ASP A 327 -9.50 -14.72 29.54
N VAL A 328 -9.57 -13.73 30.43
CA VAL A 328 -9.36 -12.32 30.10
C VAL A 328 -7.99 -11.92 30.62
N THR A 329 -7.06 -11.63 29.71
CA THR A 329 -5.63 -11.52 30.02
C THR A 329 -5.02 -10.23 29.49
N ALA A 330 -3.83 -9.89 29.97
CA ALA A 330 -3.03 -8.80 29.44
C ALA A 330 -1.76 -9.38 28.82
N ALA A 331 -1.53 -9.08 27.55
CA ALA A 331 -0.36 -9.53 26.80
C ALA A 331 -0.05 -8.50 25.70
N ASP A 332 1.24 -8.22 25.52
CA ASP A 332 1.75 -7.51 24.34
C ASP A 332 1.80 -8.53 23.19
N ILE A 333 0.83 -8.45 22.29
CA ILE A 333 0.61 -9.46 21.24
C ILE A 333 1.21 -9.04 19.89
N ASN A 334 1.83 -7.85 19.83
CA ASN A 334 2.55 -7.33 18.68
C ASN A 334 4.05 -7.03 18.94
N ASP A 335 4.54 -7.25 20.17
CA ASP A 335 5.94 -7.11 20.61
C ASP A 335 6.50 -5.69 20.41
N ASP A 336 5.66 -4.67 20.63
CA ASP A 336 6.07 -3.26 20.59
C ASP A 336 6.48 -2.69 21.97
N ASN A 337 6.41 -3.52 23.01
CA ASN A 337 6.66 -3.21 24.42
C ASN A 337 5.64 -2.23 25.04
N VAL A 338 4.44 -2.10 24.45
CA VAL A 338 3.38 -1.19 24.90
C VAL A 338 2.00 -1.84 24.78
N ASN A 339 1.43 -2.31 25.90
CA ASN A 339 0.04 -2.75 25.92
C ASN A 339 -0.92 -1.58 25.62
N ASN A 340 -1.56 -1.63 24.46
CA ASN A 340 -2.49 -0.61 23.99
C ASN A 340 -3.72 -1.23 23.29
N THR A 341 -4.46 -0.42 22.54
CA THR A 341 -5.58 -0.91 21.73
C THR A 341 -5.16 -0.98 20.27
N LEU A 342 -5.06 -2.21 19.74
CA LEU A 342 -4.75 -2.46 18.34
C LEU A 342 -6.01 -2.36 17.49
N THR A 343 -6.10 -1.32 16.66
CA THR A 343 -7.14 -1.14 15.63
C THR A 343 -6.64 -1.58 14.26
N THR A 344 -7.56 -1.86 13.35
CA THR A 344 -7.28 -2.37 12.01
C THR A 344 -8.29 -1.78 11.01
N GLN A 345 -8.09 -2.02 9.72
CA GLN A 345 -9.00 -1.55 8.67
C GLN A 345 -9.17 -2.57 7.53
N ASN A 346 -10.30 -2.46 6.83
CA ASN A 346 -10.46 -3.05 5.51
C ASN A 346 -9.63 -2.23 4.52
N ASN A 347 -8.53 -2.78 4.03
CA ASN A 347 -7.63 -2.06 3.14
C ASN A 347 -8.20 -1.83 1.75
N TRP A 348 -8.89 -2.81 1.17
CA TRP A 348 -9.46 -2.64 -0.17
C TRP A 348 -10.47 -1.49 -0.22
N ALA A 349 -11.15 -1.20 0.89
CA ALA A 349 -12.03 -0.05 1.02
C ALA A 349 -11.32 1.29 1.28
N ASN A 350 -10.00 1.27 1.55
CA ASN A 350 -9.21 2.44 1.95
C ASN A 350 -7.96 2.65 1.06
N ILE A 351 -7.85 1.95 -0.08
CA ILE A 351 -6.82 2.28 -1.07
C ILE A 351 -7.11 3.67 -1.67
N VAL A 352 -6.04 4.37 -2.01
CA VAL A 352 -6.07 5.65 -2.69
C VAL A 352 -5.53 5.42 -4.09
N PHE A 353 -6.37 5.68 -5.08
CA PHE A 353 -5.94 5.78 -6.47
C PHE A 353 -5.28 7.14 -6.71
N GLY A 354 -4.29 7.14 -7.60
CA GLY A 354 -3.39 8.29 -7.74
C GLY A 354 -2.40 8.40 -6.58
N GLY A 355 -1.27 9.05 -6.85
CA GLY A 355 -0.16 9.12 -5.90
C GLY A 355 1.12 9.55 -6.61
N GLY A 356 1.97 10.35 -5.95
CA GLY A 356 3.12 10.96 -6.61
C GLY A 356 2.71 11.73 -7.88
N ALA A 357 3.21 11.31 -9.05
CA ALA A 357 2.82 11.87 -10.34
C ALA A 357 1.60 11.18 -11.00
N VAL A 358 1.15 10.03 -10.50
CA VAL A 358 0.04 9.25 -11.09
C VAL A 358 -1.31 9.90 -10.75
N GLY A 359 -2.18 9.95 -11.75
CA GLY A 359 -3.40 10.76 -11.73
C GLY A 359 -3.08 12.24 -11.94
N GLN A 360 -4.09 13.12 -12.02
CA GLN A 360 -3.91 14.56 -12.32
C GLN A 360 -3.14 15.37 -11.24
N GLY A 361 -2.32 14.75 -10.40
CA GLY A 361 -1.37 15.42 -9.49
C GLY A 361 -2.03 16.34 -8.46
N ALA A 362 -3.33 16.18 -8.20
CA ALA A 362 -4.12 17.21 -7.53
C ALA A 362 -3.87 17.35 -6.03
N ASN A 363 -3.09 16.47 -5.40
CA ASN A 363 -2.69 16.67 -4.01
C ASN A 363 -1.22 16.34 -3.81
N VAL A 364 -0.39 17.37 -3.65
CA VAL A 364 0.93 17.22 -3.04
C VAL A 364 0.71 16.79 -1.59
N GLN A 365 0.80 15.48 -1.34
CA GLN A 365 0.60 14.92 -0.01
C GLN A 365 1.81 15.16 0.88
N LYS A 366 1.57 15.30 2.18
CA LYS A 366 2.63 15.48 3.18
C LYS A 366 3.54 14.24 3.16
N ARG A 367 4.85 14.46 3.12
CA ARG A 367 5.85 13.37 3.17
C ARG A 367 5.69 12.54 4.45
N THR A 368 5.59 11.23 4.31
CA THR A 368 5.65 10.25 5.40
C THR A 368 7.05 10.25 6.02
N PRO A 369 7.16 10.43 7.35
CA PRO A 369 8.40 10.25 8.09
C PRO A 369 9.12 8.93 7.79
N ALA A 370 10.45 8.97 7.67
CA ALA A 370 11.24 7.76 7.40
C ALA A 370 11.10 6.67 8.49
N ALA A 371 10.80 7.05 9.74
CA ALA A 371 10.56 6.10 10.82
C ALA A 371 9.27 5.28 10.63
N GLU A 372 8.32 5.80 9.84
CA GLU A 372 7.02 5.19 9.55
C GLU A 372 7.07 4.30 8.28
N LEU A 373 8.11 4.46 7.45
CA LEU A 373 8.44 3.65 6.26
C LEU A 373 9.54 2.62 6.56
N ARG A 374 9.62 2.16 7.80
CA ARG A 374 10.65 1.19 8.19
C ARG A 374 10.23 -0.19 7.68
N GLU A 375 10.85 -0.62 6.60
CA GLU A 375 10.54 -1.85 5.86
C GLU A 375 11.11 -3.14 6.51
N MET A 376 10.51 -4.29 6.17
CA MET A 376 10.92 -5.59 6.73
C MET A 376 12.31 -5.99 6.26
N THR A 377 13.18 -6.32 7.21
CA THR A 377 14.53 -6.85 6.94
C THR A 377 14.57 -8.37 6.87
N HIS A 378 15.57 -8.91 6.17
CA HIS A 378 15.87 -10.34 6.15
C HIS A 378 16.06 -10.93 7.57
N SER A 379 16.67 -10.17 8.49
CA SER A 379 16.84 -10.61 9.88
C SER A 379 15.52 -10.76 10.62
N GLU A 380 14.59 -9.82 10.45
CA GLU A 380 13.26 -9.90 11.06
C GLU A 380 12.48 -11.07 10.46
N TRP A 381 12.55 -11.25 9.15
CA TRP A 381 11.96 -12.42 8.50
C TRP A 381 12.52 -13.73 9.07
N ALA A 382 13.84 -13.87 9.16
CA ALA A 382 14.49 -15.06 9.69
C ALA A 382 14.15 -15.30 11.17
N GLU A 383 13.86 -14.24 11.94
CA GLU A 383 13.36 -14.34 13.31
C GLU A 383 11.93 -14.88 13.37
N LEU A 384 11.04 -14.44 12.48
CA LEU A 384 9.67 -14.97 12.39
C LEU A 384 9.60 -16.44 11.99
N GLN A 385 10.65 -16.98 11.37
CA GLN A 385 10.72 -18.40 10.96
C GLN A 385 11.29 -19.33 12.04
N ARG A 386 11.75 -18.79 13.18
CA ARG A 386 12.25 -19.56 14.32
C ARG A 386 11.12 -19.86 15.29
#